data_AF-A0A7W0RY89-F1
#
_entry.id   AF-A0A7W0RY89-F1
#
_cell.length_a   1.000
_cell.length_b   1.000
_cell.length_c   1.000
_cell.angle_alpha   90.00
_cell.angle_beta   90.00
_cell.angle_gamma   90.00
#
_symmetry.space_group_name_H-M   'P 1'
#
loop_
_entity.id
_entity.type
_entity.pdbx_description
1 polymer ?
#
loop_
_entity_poly.entity_id
_entity_poly.type
_entity_poly.pdbx_seq_one_letter_code
_entity_poly.pdbx_strand_id
1 'polypeptide(L)'
;MDWGWTVVEPVRLALLDRRFAAVVARWPALVDALVSRALRRSRTLAFQLTLAQVKRVEDRLVLLMWMLAERWGTVGPDGVLIPVGLTHETLAKLVGARRPTVTTALGALSRAGRVERIEHGWLLHGEPELMSDA
;
A
#
# COMPACT_ATOMS: atom_id res chain seq x y z
N MET A 1 -24.05 -8.83 -13.07
CA MET A 1 -23.16 -7.96 -12.28
C MET A 1 -22.44 -7.11 -13.29
N ASP A 2 -22.98 -5.92 -13.56
CA ASP A 2 -22.62 -5.11 -14.72
C ASP A 2 -21.42 -4.23 -14.36
N TRP A 3 -20.22 -4.80 -14.51
CA TRP A 3 -18.99 -4.02 -14.44
C TRP A 3 -18.83 -3.28 -15.78
N GLY A 4 -19.01 -1.97 -15.76
CA GLY A 4 -18.89 -1.10 -16.93
C GLY A 4 -17.80 -0.05 -16.74
N TRP A 5 -17.08 0.28 -17.81
CA TRP A 5 -16.19 1.43 -17.86
C TRP A 5 -16.89 2.57 -18.59
N THR A 6 -16.82 3.78 -18.05
CA THR A 6 -17.40 4.97 -18.70
C THR A 6 -16.28 5.90 -19.17
N VAL A 7 -16.36 6.36 -20.42
CA VAL A 7 -15.43 7.34 -21.00
C VAL A 7 -15.93 8.74 -20.66
N VAL A 8 -15.18 9.48 -19.85
CA VAL A 8 -15.50 10.86 -19.42
C VAL A 8 -14.91 11.93 -20.34
N GLU A 9 -13.89 11.59 -21.12
CA GLU A 9 -13.22 12.47 -22.09
C GLU A 9 -12.62 11.63 -23.25
N PRO A 10 -12.35 12.21 -24.44
CA PRO A 10 -11.75 11.46 -25.55
C PRO A 10 -10.44 10.76 -25.14
N VAL A 11 -10.45 9.43 -25.16
CA VAL A 11 -9.33 8.60 -24.69
C VAL A 11 -8.88 7.62 -25.78
N ARG A 12 -7.58 7.35 -25.83
CA ARG A 12 -7.01 6.26 -26.63
C ARG A 12 -6.63 5.11 -25.69
N LEU A 13 -7.16 3.92 -25.98
CA LEU A 13 -6.92 2.72 -25.18
C LEU A 13 -6.10 1.71 -25.98
N ALA A 14 -5.14 1.07 -25.31
CA ALA A 14 -4.43 -0.07 -25.84
C ALA A 14 -5.12 -1.36 -25.37
N LEU A 15 -5.59 -2.17 -26.31
CA LEU A 15 -6.16 -3.49 -26.03
C LEU A 15 -5.04 -4.52 -25.94
N LEU A 16 -4.84 -5.06 -24.74
CA LEU A 16 -3.88 -6.14 -24.49
C LEU A 16 -4.57 -7.50 -24.67
N ASP A 17 -4.92 -7.81 -25.92
CA ASP A 17 -5.65 -9.02 -26.29
C ASP A 17 -4.73 -10.25 -26.50
N ARG A 18 -5.30 -11.36 -26.99
CA ARG A 18 -4.52 -12.58 -27.28
C ARG A 18 -3.48 -12.36 -28.37
N ARG A 19 -3.74 -11.49 -29.35
CA ARG A 19 -2.79 -11.19 -30.43
C ARG A 19 -1.60 -10.42 -29.87
N PHE A 20 -1.86 -9.42 -29.04
CA PHE A 20 -0.82 -8.70 -28.31
C PHE A 20 0.04 -9.70 -27.51
N ALA A 21 -0.58 -10.58 -26.73
CA ALA A 21 0.13 -11.57 -25.92
C ALA A 21 1.08 -12.46 -26.76
N ALA A 22 0.61 -12.97 -27.91
CA ALA A 22 1.43 -13.77 -28.82
C ALA A 22 2.61 -12.97 -29.41
N VAL A 23 2.39 -11.68 -29.72
CA VAL A 23 3.44 -10.80 -30.23
C VAL A 23 4.45 -10.43 -29.15
N VAL A 24 4.04 -10.19 -27.90
CA VAL A 24 4.98 -9.80 -26.85
C VAL A 24 5.73 -10.97 -26.22
N ALA A 25 5.28 -12.21 -26.42
CA ALA A 25 5.96 -13.42 -25.92
C ALA A 25 7.42 -13.54 -26.38
N ARG A 26 7.77 -12.95 -27.53
CA ARG A 26 9.14 -12.88 -28.07
C ARG A 26 10.02 -11.81 -27.41
N TRP A 27 9.47 -10.97 -26.54
CA TRP A 27 10.21 -9.99 -25.72
C TRP A 27 9.93 -10.23 -24.23
N PRO A 28 10.65 -11.18 -23.59
CA PRO A 28 10.40 -11.58 -22.20
C PRO A 28 10.41 -10.42 -21.20
N ALA A 29 11.27 -9.41 -21.40
CA ALA A 29 11.33 -8.22 -20.55
C ALA A 29 10.02 -7.43 -20.52
N LEU A 30 9.29 -7.38 -21.64
CA LEU A 30 8.00 -6.69 -21.72
C LEU A 30 6.90 -7.48 -21.01
N VAL A 31 6.89 -8.80 -21.17
CA VAL A 31 5.97 -9.69 -20.45
C VAL A 31 6.19 -9.58 -18.95
N ASP A 32 7.44 -9.66 -18.50
CA ASP A 32 7.80 -9.54 -17.09
C ASP A 32 7.37 -8.17 -16.51
N ALA A 33 7.61 -7.07 -17.22
CA ALA A 33 7.18 -5.74 -16.78
C ALA A 33 5.65 -5.63 -16.62
N LEU A 34 4.89 -6.20 -17.55
CA LEU A 34 3.41 -6.20 -17.52
C LEU A 34 2.86 -7.07 -16.39
N VAL A 35 3.37 -8.29 -16.25
CA VAL A 35 2.97 -9.22 -15.17
C VAL A 35 3.33 -8.62 -13.81
N SER A 36 4.55 -8.12 -13.65
CA SER A 36 5.00 -7.43 -12.45
C SER A 36 4.11 -6.23 -12.09
N ARG A 37 3.68 -5.44 -13.08
CA ARG A 37 2.74 -4.32 -12.86
C ARG A 37 1.36 -4.82 -12.44
N ALA A 38 0.83 -5.86 -13.10
CA ALA A 38 -0.47 -6.44 -12.76
C ALA A 38 -0.48 -7.04 -11.34
N LEU A 39 0.57 -7.78 -10.97
CA LEU A 39 0.75 -8.33 -9.62
C LEU A 39 0.87 -7.22 -8.57
N ARG A 40 1.64 -6.16 -8.83
CA ARG A 40 1.70 -4.98 -7.95
C ARG A 40 0.31 -4.36 -7.74
N ARG A 41 -0.46 -4.17 -8.82
CA ARG A 41 -1.82 -3.63 -8.73
C ARG A 41 -2.76 -4.54 -7.95
N SER A 42 -2.71 -5.84 -8.20
CA SER A 42 -3.54 -6.83 -7.49
C SER A 42 -3.24 -6.82 -5.99
N ARG A 43 -1.96 -6.82 -5.59
CA ARG A 43 -1.56 -6.71 -4.17
C ARG A 43 -2.05 -5.42 -3.52
N THR A 44 -1.92 -4.29 -4.21
CA THR A 44 -2.46 -3.00 -3.72
C THR A 44 -3.96 -3.05 -3.53
N LEU A 45 -4.72 -3.62 -4.48
CA LEU A 45 -6.18 -3.71 -4.39
C LEU A 45 -6.62 -4.68 -3.28
N ALA A 46 -6.00 -5.85 -3.17
CA ALA A 46 -6.26 -6.80 -2.10
C ALA A 46 -6.01 -6.17 -0.73
N PHE A 47 -4.91 -5.44 -0.59
CA PHE A 47 -4.58 -4.74 0.64
C PHE A 47 -5.57 -3.61 0.96
N GLN A 48 -5.99 -2.83 -0.04
CA GLN A 48 -7.02 -1.80 0.14
C GLN A 48 -8.36 -2.41 0.60
N LEU A 49 -8.73 -3.59 0.10
CA LEU A 49 -9.92 -4.30 0.56
C LEU A 49 -9.78 -4.77 2.01
N THR A 50 -8.63 -5.34 2.39
CA THR A 50 -8.35 -5.73 3.79
C THR A 50 -8.39 -4.51 4.71
N LEU A 51 -7.78 -3.41 4.31
CA LEU A 51 -7.85 -2.15 5.05
C LEU A 51 -9.30 -1.66 5.16
N ALA A 52 -10.09 -1.69 4.08
CA ALA A 52 -11.47 -1.21 4.10
C ALA A 52 -12.39 -1.95 5.08
N GLN A 53 -12.07 -3.20 5.44
CA GLN A 53 -12.82 -3.97 6.45
C GLN A 53 -12.49 -3.56 7.89
N VAL A 54 -11.36 -2.88 8.11
CA VAL A 54 -10.92 -2.43 9.44
C VAL A 54 -11.55 -1.08 9.76
N LYS A 55 -12.40 -1.06 10.81
CA LYS A 55 -13.24 0.10 11.14
C LYS A 55 -12.42 1.34 11.54
N ARG A 56 -11.36 1.16 12.33
CA ARG A 56 -10.57 2.25 12.90
C ARG A 56 -9.41 2.63 11.97
N VAL A 57 -9.17 3.93 11.84
CA VAL A 57 -8.10 4.46 10.97
C VAL A 57 -6.73 4.14 11.55
N GLU A 58 -6.63 4.14 12.88
CA GLU A 58 -5.41 3.78 13.61
C GLU A 58 -4.96 2.36 13.25
N ASP A 59 -5.89 1.40 13.32
CA ASP A 59 -5.61 0.00 13.01
C ASP A 59 -5.22 -0.18 11.53
N ARG A 60 -5.90 0.53 10.61
CA ARG A 60 -5.52 0.56 9.19
C ARG A 60 -4.12 1.10 8.98
N LEU A 61 -3.73 2.15 9.70
CA LEU A 61 -2.41 2.74 9.62
C LEU A 61 -1.35 1.77 10.15
N VAL A 62 -1.60 1.08 11.26
CA VAL A 62 -0.67 0.07 11.81
C VAL A 62 -0.46 -1.06 10.81
N LEU A 63 -1.53 -1.62 10.22
CA LEU A 63 -1.43 -2.65 9.20
C LEU A 63 -0.66 -2.17 7.96
N LEU A 64 -0.95 -0.96 7.47
CA LEU A 64 -0.22 -0.36 6.37
C LEU A 64 1.26 -0.22 6.72
N MET A 65 1.59 0.31 7.89
CA MET A 65 2.97 0.50 8.31
C MET A 65 3.72 -0.82 8.40
N TRP A 66 3.14 -1.87 8.98
CA TRP A 66 3.76 -3.19 9.04
C TRP A 66 3.94 -3.83 7.67
N MET A 67 2.97 -3.70 6.75
CA MET A 67 3.15 -4.16 5.37
C MET A 67 4.29 -3.40 4.65
N LEU A 68 4.41 -2.09 4.89
CA LEU A 68 5.54 -1.32 4.36
C LEU A 68 6.87 -1.80 4.97
N ALA A 69 6.87 -2.15 6.26
CA ALA A 69 8.02 -2.69 6.96
C ALA A 69 8.42 -4.09 6.45
N GLU A 70 7.48 -4.97 6.11
CA GLU A 70 7.83 -6.27 5.48
C GLU A 70 8.62 -6.11 4.18
N ARG A 71 8.35 -5.02 3.44
CA ARG A 71 8.94 -4.80 2.12
C ARG A 71 10.21 -3.97 2.13
N TRP A 72 10.30 -2.99 3.02
CA TRP A 72 11.38 -2.01 3.07
C TRP A 72 12.02 -1.88 4.44
N GLY A 73 11.49 -2.58 5.44
CA GLY A 73 11.91 -2.48 6.82
C GLY A 73 13.29 -3.05 7.06
N THR A 74 14.02 -2.42 7.97
CA THR A 74 15.25 -2.96 8.55
C THR A 74 15.05 -3.10 10.05
N VAL A 75 15.26 -4.30 10.58
CA VAL A 75 15.16 -4.56 12.01
C VAL A 75 16.34 -3.91 12.72
N GLY A 76 16.05 -3.11 13.74
CA GLY A 76 17.03 -2.47 14.62
C GLY A 76 16.70 -2.72 16.10
N PRO A 77 17.58 -2.25 17.01
CA PRO A 77 17.41 -2.46 18.44
C PRO A 77 16.13 -1.78 19.00
N ASP A 78 15.73 -0.66 18.40
CA ASP A 78 14.60 0.15 18.88
C ASP A 78 13.27 -0.15 18.15
N GLY A 79 13.30 -1.07 17.18
CA GLY A 79 12.13 -1.43 16.36
C GLY A 79 12.46 -1.66 14.89
N VAL A 80 11.45 -1.55 14.02
CA VAL A 80 11.61 -1.72 12.57
C VAL A 80 11.61 -0.37 11.85
N LEU A 81 12.74 -0.04 11.24
CA LEU A 81 12.95 1.17 10.46
C LEU A 81 12.36 1.03 9.06
N ILE A 82 11.45 1.92 8.67
CA ILE A 82 10.94 2.07 7.31
C ILE A 82 11.59 3.32 6.68
N PRO A 83 12.55 3.17 5.76
CA PRO A 83 13.30 4.29 5.18
C PRO A 83 12.53 4.97 4.03
N VAL A 84 11.24 5.25 4.23
CA VAL A 84 10.38 5.89 3.23
C VAL A 84 9.68 7.09 3.83
N GLY A 85 9.98 8.28 3.29
CA GLY A 85 9.39 9.56 3.68
C GLY A 85 7.93 9.75 3.24
N LEU A 86 7.02 8.88 3.70
CA LEU A 86 5.60 8.98 3.36
C LEU A 86 4.98 10.21 4.03
N THR A 87 4.35 11.07 3.23
CA THR A 87 3.58 12.21 3.76
C THR A 87 2.26 11.74 4.38
N HIS A 88 1.68 12.54 5.28
CA HIS A 88 0.34 12.26 5.82
C HIS A 88 -0.73 12.20 4.71
N GLU A 89 -0.57 12.97 3.65
CA GLU A 89 -1.46 12.96 2.49
C GLU A 89 -1.36 11.62 1.72
N THR A 90 -0.14 11.12 1.53
CA THR A 90 0.09 9.80 0.92
C THR A 90 -0.52 8.69 1.76
N LEU A 91 -0.32 8.73 3.08
CA LEU A 91 -0.91 7.75 4.01
C LEU A 91 -2.43 7.81 3.96
N ALA A 92 -3.03 9.00 3.94
CA ALA A 92 -4.49 9.20 3.84
C ALA A 92 -5.08 8.53 2.60
N LYS A 93 -4.42 8.67 1.44
CA LYS A 93 -4.84 7.99 0.20
C LYS A 93 -4.74 6.47 0.31
N LEU A 94 -3.71 5.96 0.98
CA LEU A 94 -3.50 4.51 1.14
C LEU A 94 -4.50 3.87 2.10
N VAL A 95 -4.86 4.55 3.19
CA VAL A 95 -5.83 4.03 4.19
C VAL A 95 -7.29 4.44 3.95
N GLY A 96 -7.56 5.13 2.83
CA GLY A 96 -8.91 5.58 2.48
C GLY A 96 -9.49 6.56 3.49
N ALA A 97 -8.71 7.53 3.97
CA ALA A 97 -9.12 8.51 4.95
C ALA A 97 -8.78 9.95 4.50
N ARG A 98 -9.23 10.95 5.26
CA ARG A 98 -8.83 12.35 5.06
C ARG A 98 -7.54 12.63 5.83
N ARG A 99 -6.69 13.53 5.32
CA ARG A 99 -5.42 13.92 5.97
C ARG A 99 -5.57 14.35 7.44
N PRO A 100 -6.58 15.15 7.85
CA PRO A 100 -6.75 15.49 9.26
C PRO A 100 -6.98 14.26 10.15
N THR A 101 -7.78 13.29 9.67
CA THR A 101 -8.02 12.02 10.36
C THR A 101 -6.73 11.22 10.54
N VAL A 102 -5.91 11.14 9.50
CA VAL A 102 -4.59 10.49 9.57
C VAL A 102 -3.64 11.21 10.53
N THR A 103 -3.65 12.54 10.54
CA THR A 103 -2.80 13.32 11.45
C THR A 103 -3.16 13.05 12.92
N THR A 104 -4.45 13.04 13.24
CA THR A 104 -4.94 12.68 14.58
C THR A 104 -4.57 11.25 14.96
N ALA A 105 -4.78 10.30 14.05
CA ALA A 105 -4.48 8.88 14.27
C ALA A 105 -2.97 8.63 14.47
N LEU A 106 -2.10 9.23 13.65
CA LEU A 106 -0.65 9.15 13.81
C LEU A 106 -0.18 9.75 15.13
N GLY A 107 -0.78 10.86 15.57
CA GLY A 107 -0.50 11.45 16.88
C GLY A 107 -0.91 10.52 18.04
N ALA A 108 -2.04 9.82 17.92
CA ALA A 108 -2.45 8.81 18.89
C ALA A 108 -1.49 7.61 18.92
N LEU A 109 -1.10 7.09 17.75
CA LEU A 109 -0.14 5.98 17.63
C LEU A 109 1.25 6.35 18.16
N SER A 110 1.69 7.60 17.95
CA SER A 110 2.97 8.08 18.47
C SER A 110 2.96 8.19 19.99
N ARG A 111 1.88 8.73 20.58
CA ARG A 111 1.72 8.76 22.05
C ARG A 111 1.63 7.36 22.67
N ALA A 112 1.06 6.41 21.93
CA ALA A 112 1.03 5.01 22.34
C ALA A 112 2.36 4.27 22.13
N GLY A 113 3.40 4.96 21.63
CA GLY A 113 4.71 4.36 21.38
C GLY A 113 4.69 3.28 20.31
N ARG A 114 3.76 3.35 19.33
CA ARG A 114 3.65 2.36 18.24
C ARG A 114 4.38 2.77 16.97
N VAL A 115 4.42 4.07 16.71
CA VAL A 115 5.08 4.65 15.54
C VAL A 115 5.82 5.91 15.94
N GLU A 116 6.99 6.13 15.37
CA GLU A 116 7.77 7.34 15.55
C GLU A 116 8.15 7.90 14.18
N ARG A 117 7.97 9.21 14.03
CA ARG A 117 8.43 9.92 12.83
C ARG A 117 9.91 10.26 13.00
N ILE A 118 10.72 9.80 12.06
CA ILE A 118 12.14 10.16 11.97
C ILE A 118 12.39 10.99 10.70
N GLU A 119 13.61 11.51 10.55
CA GLU A 119 13.98 12.47 9.50
C GLU A 119 13.61 11.99 8.08
N HIS A 120 13.91 10.74 7.76
CA HIS A 120 13.74 10.18 6.41
C HIS A 120 12.78 8.96 6.35
N GLY A 121 11.94 8.79 7.36
CA GLY A 121 11.15 7.56 7.46
C GLY A 121 10.26 7.47 8.68
N TRP A 122 9.99 6.22 9.07
CA TRP A 122 9.20 5.88 10.24
C TRP A 122 9.90 4.76 11.00
N LEU A 123 9.85 4.80 12.32
CA LEU A 123 10.25 3.69 13.18
C LEU A 123 8.97 3.08 13.76
N LEU A 124 8.82 1.76 13.64
CA LEU A 124 7.74 1.01 14.29
C LEU A 124 8.28 0.33 15.53
N HIS A 125 7.56 0.44 16.64
CA HIS A 125 7.92 -0.25 17.87
C HIS A 125 6.96 -1.40 18.16
N GLY A 126 7.47 -2.41 18.87
CA GLY A 126 6.75 -3.64 19.16
C GLY A 126 6.78 -4.64 18.01
N GLU A 127 5.94 -5.67 18.11
CA GLU A 127 5.77 -6.70 17.09
C GLU A 127 4.45 -6.52 16.32
N PRO A 128 4.30 -7.08 15.11
CA PRO A 128 3.04 -7.08 14.39
C PRO A 128 2.01 -7.97 15.13
N GLU A 129 1.36 -7.42 16.16
CA GLU A 129 0.32 -8.08 16.98
C GLU A 129 -0.88 -8.59 16.17
N LEU A 130 -1.05 -8.16 14.92
CA LEU A 130 -2.20 -8.52 14.08
C LEU A 130 -1.91 -9.67 13.09
N MET A 131 -0.70 -10.23 13.06
CA MET A 131 -0.34 -11.38 12.22
C MET A 131 -0.31 -12.72 12.98
N SER A 132 -0.53 -12.74 14.31
CA SER A 132 -0.51 -13.97 15.11
C SER A 132 -1.82 -14.78 15.09
N ASP A 133 -2.89 -14.26 14.49
CA ASP A 133 -4.22 -14.89 14.46
C ASP A 133 -4.69 -15.24 13.03
N ALA A 134 -3.80 -15.84 12.22
CA ALA A 134 -4.15 -16.41 10.91
C ALA A 134 -3.78 -17.89 10.81
#